data_AF-A0A4S8MDC2-F1
#
_entry.id   AF-A0A4S8MDC2-F1
#
_cell.length_a   1.000
_cell.length_b   1.000
_cell.length_c   1.000
_cell.angle_alpha   90.00
_cell.angle_beta   90.00
_cell.angle_gamma   90.00
#
_symmetry.space_group_name_H-M   'P 1'
#
loop_
_entity.id
_entity.type
_entity.pdbx_description
1 polymer ?
#
loop_
_entity_poly.entity_id
_entity_poly.type
_entity_poly.pdbx_seq_one_letter_code
_entity_poly.pdbx_strand_id
1 'polypeptide(L)'
;MTNNAYYSDPSSSNWYDLGPDWNVSYTYGWEPDSDGFRGHVFVSQDTKTVVLSIKGTSVPWIGGGPTMKKDKLNDNLLFSCCCARVGPTWSTVCGCYGGGGKCDEGCVEKALAEDSLFYPIGTNLYNNLSYMYPESNIWVIGHSLGGSLASLIGQTFGTPVVAFEAPAEKMASRRLHLPSAPSSDHITHVFNTADPIPMGTCTGVTSTCANAGYAMESRCHVGKLIRYDTVGKKGWSSNVRNHPIDVVINNLLNEDWEKEEDLDKGVEGLGRGVPEPVDEEEDCDAQECMTWTYENETV
;
A
#
# COMPACT_ATOMS: atom_id res chain seq x y z
N MET A 1 7.47 -8.73 9.76
CA MET A 1 6.25 -8.18 10.39
C MET A 1 5.09 -8.06 9.42
N THR A 2 5.25 -7.38 8.27
CA THR A 2 4.16 -7.21 7.29
C THR A 2 3.52 -8.53 6.81
N ASN A 3 4.31 -9.57 6.56
CA ASN A 3 3.79 -10.91 6.26
C ASN A 3 2.84 -11.44 7.36
N ASN A 4 3.19 -11.22 8.62
CA ASN A 4 2.42 -11.72 9.76
C ASN A 4 1.02 -11.07 9.82
N ALA A 5 0.83 -9.88 9.23
CA ALA A 5 -0.47 -9.23 9.11
C ALA A 5 -1.50 -10.06 8.31
N TYR A 6 -1.09 -11.10 7.58
CA TYR A 6 -1.98 -12.00 6.86
C TYR A 6 -2.44 -13.23 7.65
N TYR A 7 -1.94 -13.41 8.87
CA TYR A 7 -2.23 -14.59 9.70
C TYR A 7 -2.79 -14.16 11.05
N SER A 8 -3.84 -14.83 11.52
CA SER A 8 -4.54 -14.46 12.77
C SER A 8 -3.78 -14.85 14.03
N ASP A 9 -2.90 -15.85 13.94
CA ASP A 9 -2.26 -16.49 15.09
C ASP A 9 -0.76 -16.72 14.81
N PRO A 10 0.14 -16.35 15.75
CA PRO A 10 1.56 -16.72 15.74
C PRO A 10 1.85 -18.21 15.59
N SER A 11 0.90 -19.10 15.90
CA SER A 11 1.03 -20.55 15.69
C SER A 11 0.94 -20.98 14.22
N SER A 12 0.54 -20.07 13.31
CA SER A 12 0.50 -20.34 11.88
C SER A 12 1.88 -20.72 11.34
N SER A 13 1.96 -21.75 10.51
CA SER A 13 3.22 -22.20 9.89
C SER A 13 3.90 -21.13 9.02
N ASN A 14 3.14 -20.14 8.57
CA ASN A 14 3.62 -19.05 7.71
C ASN A 14 3.89 -17.77 8.51
N TRP A 15 3.75 -17.80 9.84
CA TRP A 15 4.14 -16.71 10.71
C TRP A 15 5.66 -16.66 10.82
N TYR A 16 6.26 -15.49 10.57
CA TYR A 16 7.69 -15.29 10.78
C TYR A 16 7.95 -14.99 12.25
N ASP A 17 8.81 -15.79 12.87
CA ASP A 17 9.36 -15.50 14.19
C ASP A 17 10.20 -14.22 14.10
N LEU A 18 9.87 -13.24 14.95
CA LEU A 18 10.53 -11.94 15.01
C LEU A 18 11.67 -11.92 16.03
N GLY A 19 11.92 -13.04 16.71
CA GLY A 19 12.92 -13.15 17.77
C GLY A 19 12.42 -12.58 19.10
N PRO A 20 13.25 -12.67 20.15
CA PRO A 20 12.86 -12.33 21.51
C PRO A 20 12.59 -10.82 21.69
N ASP A 21 13.22 -9.96 20.89
CA ASP A 21 13.16 -8.50 21.05
C ASP A 21 11.78 -7.89 20.76
N TRP A 22 10.85 -8.69 20.22
CA TRP A 22 9.51 -8.25 19.84
C TRP A 22 8.43 -9.06 20.54
N ASN A 23 7.58 -8.36 21.27
CA ASN A 23 6.34 -8.94 21.79
C ASN A 23 5.22 -8.70 20.78
N VAL A 24 4.52 -9.77 20.38
CA VAL A 24 3.24 -9.65 19.67
C VAL A 24 2.23 -9.16 20.68
N SER A 25 2.03 -7.84 20.73
CA SER A 25 1.27 -7.24 21.81
C SER A 25 -0.24 -7.34 21.59
N TYR A 26 -0.72 -7.06 20.37
CA TYR A 26 -2.15 -7.00 20.08
C TYR A 26 -2.45 -7.36 18.62
N THR A 27 -3.48 -8.18 18.41
CA THR A 27 -4.05 -8.46 17.08
C THR A 27 -5.37 -7.69 16.94
N TYR A 28 -5.73 -7.25 15.74
CA TYR A 28 -6.99 -6.51 15.52
C TYR A 28 -7.70 -6.94 14.25
N GLY A 29 -9.03 -6.87 14.26
CA GLY A 29 -9.89 -7.15 13.11
C GLY A 29 -10.04 -8.63 12.75
N TRP A 30 -9.50 -9.54 13.57
CA TRP A 30 -9.49 -10.98 13.35
C TRP A 30 -10.69 -11.72 13.95
N GLU A 31 -11.67 -10.99 14.48
CA GLU A 31 -12.90 -11.57 15.02
C GLU A 31 -13.63 -12.37 13.93
N PRO A 32 -14.27 -13.52 14.26
CA PRO A 32 -14.83 -14.45 13.27
C PRO A 32 -15.76 -13.84 12.22
N ASP A 33 -16.54 -12.83 12.62
CA ASP A 33 -17.51 -12.13 11.75
C ASP A 33 -17.00 -10.78 11.24
N SER A 34 -15.74 -10.40 11.56
CA SER A 34 -15.14 -9.15 11.12
C SER A 34 -14.74 -9.23 9.65
N ASP A 35 -15.38 -8.42 8.81
CA ASP A 35 -15.01 -8.22 7.42
C ASP A 35 -14.03 -7.03 7.23
N GLY A 36 -13.46 -6.53 8.33
CA GLY A 36 -12.81 -5.22 8.42
C GLY A 36 -11.28 -5.20 8.34
N PHE A 37 -10.77 -4.01 8.69
CA PHE A 37 -9.37 -3.63 8.79
C PHE A 37 -8.61 -4.56 9.76
N ARG A 38 -7.53 -5.20 9.27
CA ARG A 38 -6.82 -6.27 10.00
C ARG A 38 -5.33 -6.01 10.12
N GLY A 39 -4.71 -6.66 11.10
CA GLY A 39 -3.28 -6.62 11.29
C GLY A 39 -2.86 -6.89 12.72
N HIS A 40 -1.66 -6.42 13.07
CA HIS A 40 -1.04 -6.63 14.36
C HIS A 40 -0.26 -5.41 14.82
N VAL A 41 -0.10 -5.29 16.13
CA VAL A 41 0.77 -4.30 16.79
C VAL A 41 1.91 -5.05 17.47
N PHE A 42 3.13 -4.76 17.03
CA PHE A 42 4.36 -5.28 17.63
C PHE A 42 4.99 -4.23 18.52
N VAL A 43 5.45 -4.62 19.70
CA VAL A 43 6.08 -3.69 20.65
C VAL A 43 7.45 -4.25 20.99
N SER A 44 8.48 -3.41 20.88
CA SER A 44 9.83 -3.79 21.29
C SER A 44 9.89 -4.09 22.78
N GLN A 45 10.80 -4.96 23.21
CA GLN A 45 10.97 -5.30 24.63
C GLN A 45 11.21 -4.07 25.53
N ASP A 46 11.93 -3.07 25.03
CA ASP A 46 12.20 -1.83 25.74
C ASP A 46 11.06 -0.80 25.65
N THR A 47 9.97 -1.16 24.96
CA THR A 47 8.77 -0.33 24.73
C THR A 47 9.01 0.97 23.99
N LYS A 48 10.20 1.19 23.42
CA LYS A 48 10.54 2.43 22.70
C LYS A 48 10.04 2.45 21.26
N THR A 49 9.70 1.29 20.70
CA THR A 49 9.21 1.16 19.33
C THR A 49 7.93 0.36 19.30
N VAL A 50 6.92 0.93 18.66
CA VAL A 50 5.64 0.27 18.38
C VAL A 50 5.49 0.21 16.88
N VAL A 51 5.15 -0.94 16.33
CA VAL A 51 4.94 -1.14 14.90
C VAL A 51 3.51 -1.56 14.66
N LEU A 52 2.72 -0.67 14.07
CA LEU A 52 1.39 -0.94 13.55
C LEU A 52 1.54 -1.58 12.15
N SER A 53 1.24 -2.87 12.04
CA SER A 53 1.34 -3.63 10.79
C SER A 53 -0.04 -3.89 10.21
N ILE A 54 -0.35 -3.28 9.07
CA ILE A 54 -1.65 -3.31 8.42
C ILE A 54 -1.67 -4.39 7.32
N LYS A 55 -2.68 -5.25 7.36
CA LYS A 55 -2.93 -6.28 6.35
C LYS A 55 -3.39 -5.63 5.05
N GLY A 56 -2.89 -6.10 3.92
CA GLY A 56 -3.44 -5.76 2.61
C GLY A 56 -4.61 -6.65 2.18
N THR A 57 -4.81 -6.74 0.86
CA THR A 57 -5.96 -7.42 0.28
C THR A 57 -5.89 -8.94 0.40
N SER A 58 -6.99 -9.56 0.83
CA SER A 58 -7.14 -11.01 0.74
C SER A 58 -7.31 -11.44 -0.72
N VAL A 59 -6.30 -12.08 -1.29
CA VAL A 59 -6.44 -12.84 -2.55
C VAL A 59 -6.82 -14.29 -2.25
N PRO A 60 -7.60 -14.96 -3.14
CA PRO A 60 -8.10 -16.32 -2.89
C PRO A 60 -7.02 -17.33 -2.46
N TRP A 61 -5.79 -17.14 -2.94
CA TRP A 61 -4.66 -18.05 -2.74
C TRP A 61 -3.91 -17.88 -1.41
N ILE A 62 -4.07 -16.75 -0.72
CA ILE A 62 -3.34 -16.42 0.53
C ILE A 62 -4.28 -16.45 1.75
N GLY A 63 -5.55 -16.83 1.55
CA GLY A 63 -6.59 -16.82 2.58
C GLY A 63 -7.74 -15.93 2.17
N GLY A 64 -8.59 -16.47 1.30
CA GLY A 64 -9.93 -15.91 1.07
C GLY A 64 -10.75 -15.99 2.36
N GLY A 65 -11.46 -14.90 2.67
CA GLY A 65 -12.19 -14.77 3.94
C GLY A 65 -13.22 -13.64 3.90
N PRO A 66 -13.87 -13.36 5.03
CA PRO A 66 -14.94 -12.37 5.11
C PRO A 66 -14.56 -10.97 4.57
N THR A 67 -13.27 -10.59 4.65
CA THR A 67 -12.80 -9.24 4.28
C THR A 67 -12.72 -8.97 2.79
N MET A 68 -12.75 -10.00 1.91
CA MET A 68 -12.45 -9.83 0.48
C MET A 68 -13.32 -8.77 -0.21
N LYS A 69 -14.58 -8.65 0.18
CA LYS A 69 -15.49 -7.64 -0.39
C LYS A 69 -15.09 -6.22 0.03
N LYS A 70 -14.70 -6.05 1.30
CA LYS A 70 -14.36 -4.75 1.88
C LYS A 70 -12.96 -4.30 1.47
N ASP A 71 -12.01 -5.23 1.40
CA ASP A 71 -10.67 -5.00 0.83
C ASP A 71 -10.83 -4.45 -0.61
N LYS A 72 -11.59 -5.17 -1.45
CA LYS A 72 -11.86 -4.78 -2.84
C LYS A 72 -12.59 -3.45 -2.98
N LEU A 73 -13.51 -3.13 -2.07
CA LEU A 73 -14.17 -1.83 -2.05
C LEU A 73 -13.15 -0.71 -1.81
N ASN A 74 -12.28 -0.87 -0.80
CA ASN A 74 -11.25 0.11 -0.48
C ASN A 74 -10.24 0.25 -1.62
N ASP A 75 -9.74 -0.86 -2.18
CA ASP A 75 -8.85 -0.84 -3.35
C ASP A 75 -9.46 -0.02 -4.50
N ASN A 76 -10.71 -0.33 -4.84
CA ASN A 76 -11.40 0.30 -5.96
C ASN A 76 -11.73 1.77 -5.70
N LEU A 77 -11.97 2.19 -4.46
CA LEU A 77 -12.16 3.61 -4.14
C LEU A 77 -10.83 4.36 -4.17
N LEU A 78 -9.78 3.81 -3.55
CA LEU A 78 -8.49 4.48 -3.38
C LEU A 78 -7.72 4.60 -4.70
N PHE A 79 -7.74 3.58 -5.55
CA PHE A 79 -6.79 3.46 -6.66
C PHE A 79 -7.41 3.62 -8.04
N SER A 80 -8.73 3.84 -8.14
CA SER A 80 -9.38 4.11 -9.42
C SER A 80 -9.63 5.60 -9.64
N CYS A 81 -9.65 5.99 -10.91
CA CYS A 81 -9.86 7.39 -11.28
C CYS A 81 -11.29 7.84 -11.02
N CYS A 82 -12.28 6.95 -11.20
CA CYS A 82 -13.69 7.27 -10.93
C CYS A 82 -14.46 6.01 -10.49
N CYS A 83 -14.34 5.66 -9.21
CA CYS A 83 -15.14 4.62 -8.55
C CYS A 83 -15.26 3.30 -9.33
N ALA A 84 -14.11 2.78 -9.77
CA ALA A 84 -13.94 1.54 -10.52
C ALA A 84 -14.63 1.51 -11.88
N ARG A 85 -14.88 2.67 -12.49
CA ARG A 85 -15.42 2.77 -13.83
C ARG A 85 -14.36 2.52 -14.90
N VAL A 86 -13.91 1.27 -15.05
CA VAL A 86 -12.84 0.89 -16.01
C VAL A 86 -13.35 0.20 -17.28
N GLY A 87 -14.66 -0.02 -17.41
CA GLY A 87 -15.25 -0.62 -18.60
C GLY A 87 -16.77 -0.76 -18.55
N PRO A 88 -17.41 -1.11 -19.69
CA PRO A 88 -18.87 -1.20 -19.79
C PRO A 88 -19.49 -2.34 -18.97
N THR A 89 -18.72 -3.39 -18.68
CA THR A 89 -19.16 -4.56 -17.90
C THR A 89 -18.99 -4.39 -16.38
N TRP A 90 -18.41 -3.28 -15.94
CA TRP A 90 -18.15 -3.00 -14.53
C TRP A 90 -19.28 -2.19 -13.89
N SER A 91 -19.57 -2.55 -12.65
CA SER A 91 -20.40 -1.73 -11.75
C SER A 91 -19.49 -0.82 -10.94
N THR A 92 -19.88 0.45 -10.79
CA THR A 92 -19.13 1.40 -9.99
C THR A 92 -19.27 1.08 -8.50
N VAL A 93 -18.25 1.43 -7.72
CA VAL A 93 -18.27 1.27 -6.25
C VAL A 93 -18.88 2.47 -5.52
N CYS A 94 -19.15 3.56 -6.24
CA CYS A 94 -19.83 4.74 -5.75
C CYS A 94 -20.68 5.39 -6.87
N GLY A 95 -21.50 6.39 -6.53
CA GLY A 95 -22.44 7.06 -7.44
C GLY A 95 -21.87 8.25 -8.24
N CYS A 96 -20.56 8.50 -8.24
CA CYS A 96 -19.97 9.75 -8.74
C CYS A 96 -19.69 9.80 -10.25
N TYR A 97 -19.99 8.72 -10.99
CA TYR A 97 -19.79 8.68 -12.43
C TYR A 97 -20.90 9.43 -13.17
N GLY A 98 -20.56 10.53 -13.84
CA GLY A 98 -21.51 11.37 -14.57
C GLY A 98 -21.77 10.95 -16.02
N GLY A 99 -21.10 9.90 -16.52
CA GLY A 99 -21.18 9.50 -17.93
C GLY A 99 -20.14 10.18 -18.82
N GLY A 100 -19.85 9.60 -19.99
CA GLY A 100 -19.00 10.25 -21.02
C GLY A 100 -17.56 10.58 -20.59
N GLY A 101 -16.98 9.82 -19.65
CA GLY A 101 -15.64 10.07 -19.11
C GLY A 101 -15.59 11.19 -18.05
N LYS A 102 -16.74 11.55 -17.47
CA LYS A 102 -16.85 12.57 -16.43
C LYS A 102 -17.01 11.94 -15.04
N CYS A 103 -16.37 12.54 -14.05
CA CYS A 103 -16.48 12.16 -12.65
C CYS A 103 -16.70 13.41 -11.79
N ASP A 104 -17.56 13.31 -10.77
CA ASP A 104 -17.70 14.35 -9.76
C ASP A 104 -16.63 14.17 -8.69
N GLU A 105 -15.67 15.11 -8.61
CA GLU A 105 -14.55 14.99 -7.66
C GLU A 105 -15.03 15.13 -6.22
N GLY A 106 -15.88 16.12 -5.91
CA GLY A 106 -16.40 16.33 -4.56
C GLY A 106 -17.23 15.15 -4.06
N CYS A 107 -17.92 14.43 -4.96
CA CYS A 107 -18.57 13.17 -4.65
C CYS A 107 -17.55 12.05 -4.34
N VAL A 108 -16.48 11.91 -5.12
CA VAL A 108 -15.44 10.88 -4.88
C VAL A 108 -14.72 11.14 -3.56
N GLU A 109 -14.38 12.40 -3.26
CA GLU A 109 -13.79 12.81 -1.98
C GLU A 109 -14.68 12.41 -0.79
N LYS A 110 -15.99 12.67 -0.87
CA LYS A 110 -16.96 12.25 0.16
C LYS A 110 -17.02 10.72 0.29
N ALA A 111 -17.06 9.99 -0.82
CA ALA A 111 -17.10 8.54 -0.82
C ALA A 111 -15.83 7.92 -0.21
N LEU A 112 -14.67 8.57 -0.38
CA LEU A 112 -13.38 8.13 0.18
C LEU A 112 -13.24 8.37 1.68
N ALA A 113 -13.99 9.33 2.23
CA ALA A 113 -13.92 9.73 3.63
C ALA A 113 -14.99 9.05 4.52
N GLU A 114 -15.76 8.09 4.01
CA GLU A 114 -16.76 7.39 4.81
C GLU A 114 -16.14 6.59 5.98
N ASP A 115 -16.66 6.78 7.20
CA ASP A 115 -16.13 6.19 8.44
C ASP A 115 -15.98 4.65 8.43
N SER A 116 -16.74 3.98 7.57
CA SER A 116 -16.70 2.52 7.46
C SER A 116 -15.51 1.98 6.66
N LEU A 117 -14.77 2.86 5.99
CA LEU A 117 -13.60 2.55 5.18
C LEU A 117 -12.33 2.40 6.03
N PHE A 118 -11.31 1.82 5.41
CA PHE A 118 -10.10 1.41 6.11
C PHE A 118 -9.22 2.59 6.55
N TYR A 119 -9.21 3.69 5.81
CA TYR A 119 -8.43 4.86 6.19
C TYR A 119 -8.94 5.51 7.50
N PRO A 120 -10.25 5.83 7.66
CA PRO A 120 -10.77 6.31 8.95
C PRO A 120 -10.59 5.32 10.12
N ILE A 121 -10.72 4.02 9.87
CA ILE A 121 -10.46 3.01 10.92
C ILE A 121 -8.98 3.04 11.35
N GLY A 122 -8.07 3.10 10.38
CA GLY A 122 -6.63 3.14 10.63
C GLY A 122 -6.18 4.39 11.38
N THR A 123 -6.73 5.57 11.07
CA THR A 123 -6.41 6.80 11.80
C THR A 123 -6.89 6.76 13.25
N ASN A 124 -8.07 6.22 13.51
CA ASN A 124 -8.57 5.98 14.88
C ASN A 124 -7.68 4.99 15.66
N LEU A 125 -7.23 3.91 15.01
CA LEU A 125 -6.32 2.96 15.62
C LEU A 125 -4.97 3.59 15.97
N TYR A 126 -4.40 4.38 15.05
CA TYR A 126 -3.16 5.12 15.30
C TYR A 126 -3.31 6.08 16.49
N ASN A 127 -4.40 6.85 16.53
CA ASN A 127 -4.69 7.74 17.66
C ASN A 127 -4.69 6.96 18.99
N ASN A 128 -5.42 5.83 19.06
CA ASN A 128 -5.45 5.00 20.26
C ASN A 128 -4.06 4.50 20.66
N LEU A 129 -3.24 4.08 19.70
CA LEU A 129 -1.86 3.65 19.96
C LEU A 129 -1.00 4.80 20.49
N SER A 130 -1.13 6.00 19.93
CA SER A 130 -0.41 7.18 20.41
C SER A 130 -0.77 7.57 21.85
N TYR A 131 -2.03 7.34 22.27
CA TYR A 131 -2.45 7.53 23.66
C TYR A 131 -1.91 6.43 24.60
N MET A 132 -1.84 5.19 24.13
CA MET A 132 -1.33 4.06 24.93
C MET A 132 0.19 4.08 25.06
N TYR A 133 0.90 4.61 24.06
CA TYR A 133 2.35 4.62 23.94
C TYR A 133 2.89 6.03 23.68
N PRO A 134 2.67 6.99 24.59
CA PRO A 134 2.97 8.41 24.35
C PRO A 134 4.47 8.72 24.18
N GLU A 135 5.35 7.85 24.69
CA GLU A 135 6.81 8.03 24.65
C GLU A 135 7.50 7.12 23.61
N SER A 136 6.74 6.36 22.83
CA SER A 136 7.28 5.40 21.88
C SER A 136 7.31 5.97 20.46
N ASN A 137 8.30 5.55 19.67
CA ASN A 137 8.31 5.77 18.23
C ASN A 137 7.35 4.80 17.55
N ILE A 138 6.27 5.32 16.97
CA ILE A 138 5.26 4.50 16.29
C ILE A 138 5.60 4.43 14.79
N TRP A 139 5.87 3.23 14.30
CA TRP A 139 6.02 2.95 12.88
C TRP A 139 4.71 2.37 12.34
N VAL A 140 4.36 2.72 11.12
CA VAL A 140 3.23 2.10 10.43
C VAL A 140 3.75 1.41 9.19
N ILE A 141 3.48 0.12 9.05
CA ILE A 141 3.96 -0.68 7.93
C ILE A 141 2.80 -1.44 7.30
N GLY A 142 2.97 -1.81 6.05
CA GLY A 142 1.97 -2.61 5.36
C GLY A 142 2.45 -3.11 4.01
N HIS A 143 1.67 -4.01 3.43
CA HIS A 143 1.88 -4.53 2.09
C HIS A 143 0.61 -4.35 1.27
N SER A 144 0.73 -4.12 -0.04
CA SER A 144 -0.41 -3.95 -0.94
C SER A 144 -1.32 -2.81 -0.42
N LEU A 145 -2.64 -3.00 -0.38
CA LEU A 145 -3.59 -2.06 0.24
C LEU A 145 -3.16 -1.58 1.64
N GLY A 146 -2.60 -2.46 2.47
CA GLY A 146 -2.13 -2.11 3.81
C GLY A 146 -0.94 -1.15 3.80
N GLY A 147 -0.08 -1.23 2.77
CA GLY A 147 1.04 -0.31 2.58
C GLY A 147 0.59 1.08 2.17
N SER A 148 -0.39 1.18 1.26
CA SER A 148 -1.00 2.46 0.89
C SER A 148 -1.70 3.10 2.09
N LEU A 149 -2.44 2.32 2.88
CA LEU A 149 -3.05 2.79 4.13
C LEU A 149 -2.00 3.26 5.14
N ALA A 150 -0.88 2.54 5.26
CA ALA A 150 0.24 2.95 6.11
C ALA A 150 0.80 4.31 5.66
N SER A 151 1.01 4.51 4.36
CA SER A 151 1.46 5.81 3.79
C SER A 151 0.48 6.94 4.11
N LEU A 152 -0.82 6.75 3.86
CA LEU A 152 -1.84 7.77 4.15
C LEU A 152 -1.87 8.14 5.64
N ILE A 153 -1.76 7.16 6.55
CA ILE A 153 -1.67 7.39 8.00
C ILE A 153 -0.37 8.13 8.34
N GLY A 154 0.77 7.72 7.78
CA GLY A 154 2.06 8.39 8.01
C GLY A 154 2.11 9.81 7.48
N GLN A 155 1.41 10.10 6.40
CA GLN A 155 1.24 11.47 5.92
C GLN A 155 0.36 12.28 6.88
N THR A 156 -0.71 11.68 7.40
CA THR A 156 -1.63 12.34 8.35
C THR A 156 -0.94 12.72 9.65
N PHE A 157 -0.12 11.84 10.21
CA PHE A 157 0.47 12.00 11.55
C PHE A 157 1.97 12.29 11.57
N GLY A 158 2.65 12.31 10.41
CA GLY A 158 4.11 12.51 10.34
C GLY A 158 4.92 11.35 10.92
N THR A 159 4.37 10.13 10.89
CA THR A 159 4.96 8.94 11.51
C THR A 159 5.78 8.14 10.50
N PRO A 160 6.89 7.48 10.88
CA PRO A 160 7.71 6.70 9.95
C PRO A 160 6.93 5.51 9.34
N VAL A 161 7.10 5.32 8.03
CA VAL A 161 6.39 4.30 7.23
C VAL A 161 7.34 3.50 6.34
N VAL A 162 7.10 2.20 6.28
CA VAL A 162 7.63 1.32 5.23
C VAL A 162 6.48 0.56 4.58
N ALA A 163 6.24 0.83 3.30
CA ALA A 163 5.15 0.26 2.51
C ALA A 163 5.70 -0.67 1.42
N PHE A 164 5.35 -1.96 1.47
CA PHE A 164 5.85 -2.96 0.52
C PHE A 164 4.84 -3.22 -0.61
N GLU A 165 5.30 -3.17 -1.87
CA GLU A 165 4.48 -3.43 -3.06
C GLU A 165 3.12 -2.69 -3.01
N ALA A 166 3.11 -1.47 -2.44
CA ALA A 166 1.88 -0.73 -2.22
C ALA A 166 1.42 -0.08 -3.53
N PRO A 167 0.14 -0.23 -3.93
CA PRO A 167 -0.43 0.62 -4.97
C PRO A 167 -0.19 2.09 -4.65
N ALA A 168 0.11 2.87 -5.68
CA ALA A 168 0.31 4.30 -5.58
C ALA A 168 -0.92 5.03 -4.99
N GLU A 169 -0.71 5.86 -3.98
CA GLU A 169 -1.78 6.45 -3.16
C GLU A 169 -1.81 7.98 -3.15
N LYS A 170 -0.93 8.67 -3.89
CA LYS A 170 -0.89 10.14 -3.91
C LYS A 170 -2.19 10.77 -4.40
N MET A 171 -2.87 10.15 -5.36
CA MET A 171 -4.23 10.54 -5.78
C MET A 171 -5.22 10.53 -4.60
N ALA A 172 -5.26 9.42 -3.86
CA ALA A 172 -6.16 9.26 -2.73
C ALA A 172 -5.84 10.26 -1.62
N SER A 173 -4.55 10.49 -1.36
CA SER A 173 -4.08 11.49 -0.40
C SER A 173 -4.62 12.89 -0.70
N ARG A 174 -4.60 13.31 -1.97
CA ARG A 174 -5.17 14.60 -2.39
C ARG A 174 -6.67 14.69 -2.17
N ARG A 175 -7.41 13.64 -2.56
CA ARG A 175 -8.86 13.55 -2.38
C ARG A 175 -9.29 13.55 -0.92
N LEU A 176 -8.44 13.00 -0.05
CA LEU A 176 -8.62 13.02 1.40
C LEU A 176 -8.18 14.35 2.03
N HIS A 177 -7.67 15.30 1.25
CA HIS A 177 -7.14 16.59 1.70
C HIS A 177 -6.07 16.44 2.79
N LEU A 178 -5.21 15.42 2.65
CA LEU A 178 -4.15 15.16 3.63
C LEU A 178 -3.11 16.30 3.66
N PRO A 179 -2.48 16.56 4.82
CA PRO A 179 -1.49 17.62 4.93
C PRO A 179 -0.33 17.38 3.96
N SER A 180 0.08 18.46 3.29
CA SER A 180 1.30 18.49 2.49
C SER A 180 2.45 18.95 3.40
N ALA A 181 3.24 17.99 3.89
CA ALA A 181 4.42 18.29 4.70
C ALA A 181 5.54 18.87 3.82
N PRO A 182 6.47 19.69 4.38
CA PRO A 182 7.64 20.19 3.64
C PRO A 182 8.52 19.07 3.05
N SER A 183 8.47 17.89 3.66
CA SER A 183 9.07 16.65 3.20
C SER A 183 8.21 15.47 3.67
N SER A 184 8.16 14.42 2.85
CA SER A 184 7.52 13.14 3.17
C SER A 184 8.57 12.01 3.23
N ASP A 185 9.82 12.34 3.54
CA ASP A 185 10.95 11.41 3.52
C ASP A 185 10.82 10.30 4.57
N HIS A 186 9.97 10.51 5.59
CA HIS A 186 9.60 9.50 6.58
C HIS A 186 8.69 8.40 6.03
N ILE A 187 8.20 8.52 4.79
CA ILE A 187 7.43 7.50 4.08
C ILE A 187 8.32 6.90 3.00
N THR A 188 8.52 5.59 3.06
CA THR A 188 9.32 4.87 2.05
C THR A 188 8.53 3.70 1.49
N HIS A 189 8.40 3.68 0.17
CA HIS A 189 7.81 2.59 -0.61
C HIS A 189 8.92 1.67 -1.12
N VAL A 190 8.78 0.37 -0.89
CA VAL A 190 9.73 -0.66 -1.33
C VAL A 190 9.01 -1.60 -2.26
N PHE A 191 9.44 -1.68 -3.52
CA PHE A 191 8.79 -2.54 -4.51
C PHE A 191 9.72 -2.96 -5.64
N ASN A 192 9.25 -3.92 -6.42
CA ASN A 192 10.00 -4.47 -7.55
C ASN A 192 9.39 -4.09 -8.91
N THR A 193 10.23 -3.80 -9.90
CA THR A 193 9.77 -3.29 -11.21
C THR A 193 8.95 -4.30 -12.03
N ALA A 194 8.98 -5.58 -11.65
CA ALA A 194 8.19 -6.63 -12.26
C ALA A 194 6.81 -6.84 -11.59
N ASP A 195 6.48 -6.12 -10.52
CA ASP A 195 5.12 -6.06 -9.99
C ASP A 195 4.33 -4.91 -10.65
N PRO A 196 3.29 -5.21 -11.45
CA PRO A 196 2.51 -4.18 -12.13
C PRO A 196 1.64 -3.32 -11.19
N ILE A 197 1.41 -3.73 -9.94
CA ILE A 197 0.54 -3.01 -9.00
C ILE A 197 1.16 -1.70 -8.50
N PRO A 198 2.30 -1.68 -7.80
CA PRO A 198 2.96 -0.44 -7.39
C PRO A 198 3.44 0.35 -8.60
N MET A 199 3.81 -0.31 -9.70
CA MET A 199 4.17 0.36 -10.95
C MET A 199 2.99 1.09 -11.64
N GLY A 200 1.75 0.91 -11.20
CA GLY A 200 0.57 1.54 -11.81
C GLY A 200 0.29 1.06 -13.24
N THR A 201 0.74 -0.15 -13.58
CA THR A 201 0.59 -0.76 -14.92
C THR A 201 -0.39 -1.92 -14.97
N CYS A 202 -0.99 -2.31 -13.84
CA CYS A 202 -2.02 -3.35 -13.77
C CYS A 202 -3.40 -2.87 -14.28
N THR A 203 -3.43 -2.07 -15.34
CA THR A 203 -4.60 -1.36 -15.87
C THR A 203 -5.16 -1.98 -17.15
N GLY A 204 -6.42 -1.67 -17.46
CA GLY A 204 -7.06 -2.02 -18.73
C GLY A 204 -7.79 -3.37 -18.69
N VAL A 205 -8.74 -3.55 -19.62
CA VAL A 205 -9.70 -4.68 -19.59
C VAL A 205 -9.06 -6.07 -19.73
N THR A 206 -7.82 -6.15 -20.22
CA THR A 206 -7.07 -7.40 -20.37
C THR A 206 -6.13 -7.68 -19.19
N SER A 207 -5.98 -6.75 -18.24
CA SER A 207 -5.06 -6.92 -17.11
C SER A 207 -5.55 -7.99 -16.13
N THR A 208 -4.61 -8.59 -15.42
CA THR A 208 -4.93 -9.55 -14.36
C THR A 208 -5.70 -8.91 -13.22
N CYS A 209 -5.41 -7.65 -12.86
CA CYS A 209 -6.13 -6.93 -11.82
C CYS A 209 -7.59 -6.66 -12.24
N ALA A 210 -7.80 -6.21 -13.48
CA ALA A 210 -9.15 -5.99 -14.00
C ALA A 210 -9.96 -7.30 -14.03
N ASN A 211 -9.35 -8.40 -14.48
CA ASN A 211 -10.00 -9.72 -14.48
C ASN A 211 -10.34 -10.22 -13.05
N ALA A 212 -9.57 -9.80 -12.05
CA ALA A 212 -9.86 -10.04 -10.63
C ALA A 212 -10.84 -9.01 -10.02
N GLY A 213 -11.21 -7.99 -10.78
CA GLY A 213 -12.16 -6.94 -10.43
C GLY A 213 -11.56 -5.79 -9.61
N TYR A 214 -10.25 -5.56 -9.70
CA TYR A 214 -9.56 -4.41 -9.13
C TYR A 214 -9.26 -3.38 -10.21
N ALA A 215 -9.72 -2.15 -10.01
CA ALA A 215 -9.45 -0.99 -10.83
C ALA A 215 -8.25 -0.22 -10.24
N MET A 216 -7.05 -0.55 -10.73
CA MET A 216 -5.77 -0.03 -10.21
C MET A 216 -5.18 0.99 -11.20
N GLU A 217 -5.77 2.18 -11.27
CA GLU A 217 -5.41 3.23 -12.24
C GLU A 217 -4.40 4.25 -11.69
N SER A 218 -4.18 4.28 -10.38
CA SER A 218 -3.20 5.16 -9.72
C SER A 218 -1.76 4.80 -10.04
N ARG A 219 -0.87 5.79 -9.99
CA ARG A 219 0.53 5.69 -10.44
C ARG A 219 1.57 6.36 -9.56
N CYS A 220 1.19 7.41 -8.83
CA CYS A 220 2.15 8.20 -8.06
C CYS A 220 2.13 7.89 -6.56
N HIS A 221 3.29 7.71 -5.95
CA HIS A 221 3.43 7.53 -4.51
C HIS A 221 3.74 8.84 -3.77
N VAL A 222 3.50 8.85 -2.47
CA VAL A 222 4.00 9.89 -1.56
C VAL A 222 5.34 9.44 -0.95
N GLY A 223 6.28 10.37 -0.75
CA GLY A 223 7.55 10.08 -0.07
C GLY A 223 8.61 9.49 -1.00
N LYS A 224 9.47 8.61 -0.47
CA LYS A 224 10.61 8.03 -1.18
C LYS A 224 10.30 6.64 -1.74
N LEU A 225 10.98 6.30 -2.83
CA LEU A 225 10.87 5.04 -3.53
C LEU A 225 12.19 4.27 -3.48
N ILE A 226 12.18 3.06 -2.93
CA ILE A 226 13.23 2.06 -3.11
C ILE A 226 12.73 1.06 -4.15
N ARG A 227 13.22 1.23 -5.38
CA ARG A 227 12.80 0.41 -6.54
C ARG A 227 13.86 -0.63 -6.87
N TYR A 228 13.51 -1.90 -6.70
CA TYR A 228 14.33 -3.01 -7.13
C TYR A 228 14.07 -3.33 -8.61
N ASP A 229 15.08 -3.13 -9.45
CA ASP A 229 14.98 -3.38 -10.90
C ASP A 229 15.04 -4.89 -11.24
N THR A 230 13.99 -5.63 -10.86
CA THR A 230 13.84 -7.07 -11.15
C THR A 230 13.72 -7.35 -12.65
N VAL A 231 13.10 -6.46 -13.42
CA VAL A 231 13.00 -6.60 -14.88
C VAL A 231 14.37 -6.49 -15.55
N GLY A 232 15.10 -5.39 -15.31
CA GLY A 232 16.38 -5.12 -15.97
C GLY A 232 17.52 -5.99 -15.45
N LYS A 233 17.61 -6.21 -14.13
CA LYS A 233 18.75 -6.93 -13.52
C LYS A 233 18.54 -8.44 -13.40
N LYS A 234 17.30 -8.90 -13.22
CA LYS A 234 16.97 -10.31 -12.97
C LYS A 234 16.11 -10.94 -14.07
N GLY A 235 15.67 -10.16 -15.07
CA GLY A 235 14.88 -10.66 -16.19
C GLY A 235 13.47 -11.12 -15.81
N TRP A 236 12.94 -10.67 -14.67
CA TRP A 236 11.58 -11.01 -14.26
C TRP A 236 10.58 -10.41 -15.26
N SER A 237 9.57 -11.20 -15.63
CA SER A 237 8.47 -10.70 -16.44
C SER A 237 7.50 -9.92 -15.56
N SER A 238 6.98 -8.79 -16.07
CA SER A 238 5.92 -8.03 -15.41
C SER A 238 4.68 -8.91 -15.19
N ASN A 239 4.38 -9.21 -13.93
CA ASN A 239 3.34 -10.15 -13.54
C ASN A 239 2.88 -9.92 -12.10
N VAL A 240 1.57 -9.96 -11.85
CA VAL A 240 0.98 -9.86 -10.50
C VAL A 240 1.45 -10.99 -9.56
N ARG A 241 2.03 -12.06 -10.09
CA ARG A 241 2.68 -13.12 -9.29
C ARG A 241 3.93 -12.64 -8.55
N ASN A 242 4.50 -11.49 -8.91
CA ASN A 242 5.64 -10.89 -8.22
C ASN A 242 5.20 -9.96 -7.06
N HIS A 243 3.90 -9.70 -6.92
CA HIS A 243 3.31 -8.89 -5.86
C HIS A 243 3.35 -9.51 -4.46
N PRO A 244 3.06 -10.81 -4.26
CA PRO A 244 2.91 -11.38 -2.93
C PRO A 244 4.11 -11.15 -2.01
N ILE A 245 3.84 -10.79 -0.75
CA ILE A 245 4.87 -10.46 0.25
C ILE A 245 5.88 -11.60 0.50
N ASP A 246 5.49 -12.85 0.30
CA ASP A 246 6.38 -14.00 0.38
C ASP A 246 7.39 -14.03 -0.78
N VAL A 247 6.99 -13.61 -1.98
CA VAL A 247 7.91 -13.42 -3.12
C VAL A 247 8.87 -12.28 -2.83
N VAL A 248 8.38 -11.16 -2.28
CA VAL A 248 9.23 -10.04 -1.86
C VAL A 248 10.25 -10.50 -0.82
N ILE A 249 9.83 -11.21 0.22
CA ILE A 249 10.76 -11.67 1.26
C ILE A 249 11.77 -12.67 0.69
N ASN A 250 11.30 -13.72 0.02
CA ASN A 250 12.14 -14.88 -0.30
C ASN A 250 12.94 -14.72 -1.61
N ASN A 251 12.45 -13.91 -2.55
CA ASN A 251 13.02 -13.80 -3.90
C ASN A 251 13.53 -12.38 -4.22
N LEU A 252 13.14 -11.37 -3.44
CA LEU A 252 13.65 -10.01 -3.59
C LEU A 252 14.67 -9.70 -2.49
N LEU A 253 14.23 -9.69 -1.23
CA LEU A 253 15.02 -9.20 -0.10
C LEU A 253 16.04 -10.21 0.43
N ASN A 254 15.83 -11.50 0.18
CA ASN A 254 16.76 -12.56 0.57
C ASN A 254 17.74 -12.93 -0.56
N GLU A 255 17.77 -12.16 -1.63
CA GLU A 255 18.75 -12.30 -2.71
C GLU A 255 19.83 -11.24 -2.61
N ASP A 256 21.06 -11.60 -2.99
CA ASP A 256 22.10 -10.61 -3.27
C ASP A 256 21.84 -9.96 -4.65
N TRP A 257 21.81 -8.64 -4.65
CA TRP A 257 21.51 -7.80 -5.81
C TRP A 257 22.75 -7.34 -6.58
N GLU A 258 23.91 -7.52 -5.98
CA GLU A 258 25.20 -7.14 -6.54
C GLU A 258 25.85 -8.35 -7.21
N LYS A 259 26.45 -8.12 -8.37
CA LYS A 259 27.38 -9.08 -8.98
C LYS A 259 28.77 -8.76 -8.44
N GLU A 260 29.58 -9.78 -8.14
CA GLU A 260 30.96 -9.58 -7.66
C GLU A 260 31.78 -8.63 -8.56
N GLU A 261 31.47 -8.58 -9.86
CA GLU A 261 32.09 -7.73 -10.88
C GLU A 261 31.74 -6.23 -10.77
N ASP A 262 30.65 -5.89 -10.08
CA ASP A 262 30.16 -4.53 -9.89
C ASP A 262 30.74 -3.89 -8.62
N LEU A 263 31.20 -4.69 -7.64
CA LEU A 263 31.81 -4.22 -6.39
C LEU A 263 33.15 -3.47 -6.57
N ASP A 264 33.81 -3.61 -7.73
CA ASP A 264 35.18 -3.11 -7.97
C ASP A 264 35.25 -1.76 -8.70
N LYS A 265 34.11 -1.11 -8.96
CA LYS A 265 34.06 0.20 -9.63
C LYS A 265 33.65 1.26 -8.62
N GLY A 266 34.52 2.24 -8.37
CA GLY A 266 34.29 3.34 -7.41
C GLY A 266 33.20 4.34 -7.80
N VAL A 267 31.98 3.88 -8.12
CA VAL A 267 30.78 4.71 -8.26
C VAL A 267 30.10 4.76 -6.89
N GLU A 268 29.71 5.96 -6.43
CA GLU A 268 28.91 6.11 -5.21
C GLU A 268 27.62 5.26 -5.34
N GLY A 269 27.41 4.35 -4.38
CA GLY A 269 26.27 3.43 -4.36
C GLY A 269 26.56 1.99 -4.83
N LEU A 270 27.76 1.70 -5.36
CA LEU A 270 28.23 0.32 -5.53
C LEU A 270 28.70 -0.23 -4.17
N GLY A 271 28.11 -1.34 -3.73
CA GLY A 271 28.29 -1.95 -2.40
C GLY A 271 27.06 -1.91 -1.48
N ARG A 272 25.89 -1.45 -1.96
CA ARG A 272 24.65 -1.42 -1.17
C ARG A 272 23.72 -2.56 -1.60
N GLY A 273 23.42 -3.48 -0.68
CA GLY A 273 22.39 -4.51 -0.87
C GLY A 273 20.96 -3.98 -1.02
N VAL A 274 20.74 -2.67 -0.81
CA VAL A 274 19.45 -1.99 -0.96
C VAL A 274 19.63 -0.79 -1.90
N PRO A 275 18.80 -0.63 -2.96
CA PRO A 275 18.84 0.53 -3.84
C PRO A 275 18.70 1.86 -3.08
N GLU A 276 19.29 2.93 -3.62
CA GLU A 276 19.09 4.28 -3.07
C GLU A 276 17.62 4.69 -3.15
N PRO A 277 17.05 5.30 -2.09
CA PRO A 277 15.75 5.92 -2.16
C PRO A 277 15.76 7.08 -3.15
N VAL A 278 14.78 7.13 -4.05
CA VAL A 278 14.57 8.21 -5.02
C VAL A 278 13.22 8.88 -4.83
N ASP A 279 13.08 10.11 -5.31
CA ASP A 279 11.79 10.77 -5.40
C ASP A 279 10.95 10.19 -6.55
N GLU A 280 9.63 10.34 -6.44
CA GLU A 280 8.71 10.14 -7.56
C GLU A 280 9.00 11.15 -8.68
N GLU A 281 8.68 10.78 -9.93
CA GLU A 281 8.82 11.70 -11.07
C GLU A 281 8.00 12.99 -10.87
N GLU A 282 8.62 14.15 -11.12
CA GLU A 282 8.00 15.47 -10.85
C GLU A 282 6.66 15.67 -11.56
N ASP A 283 6.48 15.08 -12.74
CA ASP A 283 5.29 15.18 -13.59
C ASP A 283 4.38 13.95 -13.50
N CYS A 284 4.64 13.00 -12.59
CA CYS A 284 3.83 11.78 -12.45
C CYS A 284 2.32 12.10 -12.37
N ASP A 285 1.98 13.14 -11.62
CA ASP A 285 0.60 13.58 -11.40
C ASP A 285 -0.13 13.98 -12.68
N ALA A 286 0.60 14.52 -13.66
CA ALA A 286 0.03 14.93 -14.93
C ALA A 286 -0.37 13.73 -15.80
N GLN A 287 0.15 12.54 -15.49
CA GLN A 287 -0.09 11.30 -16.22
C GLN A 287 -1.22 10.46 -15.59
N GLU A 288 -1.65 10.80 -14.37
CA GLU A 288 -2.69 10.08 -13.64
C GLU A 288 -4.08 10.53 -14.10
N CYS A 289 -4.97 9.57 -14.37
CA CYS A 289 -6.37 9.83 -14.73
C CYS A 289 -6.63 10.80 -15.90
N MET A 290 -5.68 10.98 -16.82
CA MET A 290 -5.77 11.91 -17.96
C MET A 290 -7.01 11.75 -18.86
N THR A 291 -7.63 10.57 -18.86
CA THR A 291 -8.83 10.28 -19.66
C THR A 291 -10.12 10.78 -19.01
N TRP A 292 -10.06 11.27 -17.78
CA TRP A 292 -11.19 11.73 -17.00
C TRP A 292 -11.31 13.26 -16.99
N THR A 293 -12.54 13.75 -17.06
CA THR A 293 -12.88 15.15 -16.78
C THR A 293 -13.54 15.23 -15.42
N TYR A 294 -12.94 15.99 -14.50
CA TYR A 294 -13.48 16.17 -13.16
C TYR A 294 -14.35 17.42 -13.10
N GLU A 295 -15.61 17.24 -12.72
CA GLU A 295 -16.57 18.32 -12.49
C GLU A 295 -16.62 18.58 -10.99
N ASN A 296 -16.49 19.85 -10.57
CA ASN A 296 -16.79 20.24 -9.21
C ASN A 296 -18.24 20.72 -9.18
N GLU A 297 -19.06 20.20 -8.27
CA GLU A 297 -20.27 20.91 -7.88
C GLU A 297 -19.85 22.28 -7.36
N THR A 298 -20.08 23.33 -8.17
CA THR A 298 -20.09 24.70 -7.68
C THR A 298 -21.22 24.78 -6.65
N VAL A 299 -20.84 24.79 -5.37
CA VAL A 299 -21.74 25.15 -4.27
C VAL A 299 -22.19 26.59 -4.43
#